data_AF-A0A2S1SN07-F1
#
_entry.id   AF-A0A2S1SN07-F1
#
_cell.length_a   1.000
_cell.length_b   1.000
_cell.length_c   1.000
_cell.angle_alpha   90.00
_cell.angle_beta   90.00
_cell.angle_gamma   90.00
#
_symmetry.space_group_name_H-M   'P 1'
#
loop_
_entity.id
_entity.type
_entity.pdbx_description
1 polymer ?
#
loop_
_entity_poly.entity_id
_entity_poly.type
_entity_poly.pdbx_seq_one_letter_code
_entity_poly.pdbx_strand_id
1 'polypeptide(L)'
;MNETTPPPGSASSGPPDPAAPHAPEAPADPGTSRATGLPPAPAPDPAPDPAPDGAPPPAAYPAAEPAPAAPGPAPAPAPAPAPHATPAPAPTPTPPPAADPDAEGAPVGRRTVLAVLGLGAAGVAAAPWLQRGLEGFLGSVAGSDPTKLTGLLPGGGGFRYYSVAASVPRKTAADYRLTVGGLVERPAEFTLRALRALPQTRLVRDVQCVTGWRVPDTPFEGVRLSELLDAVGVRPEAGAVRFTCFDGVYSESLTLDQARRSDVLVCLRMRDEPLSHAHGGPVRLYVAPMYFYKSAKWLSGISLTRDVRPGYWEERGYDIDAWVGRSNGRDDTPTA
;
A
#
# COMPACT_ATOMS: atom_id res chain seq x y z
N MET A 1 -52.43 -1.16 81.09
CA MET A 1 -51.78 -2.43 81.45
C MET A 1 -52.46 -3.54 80.64
N ASN A 2 -51.80 -4.25 79.72
CA ASN A 2 -50.47 -4.05 79.14
C ASN A 2 -50.42 -4.64 77.71
N GLU A 3 -49.42 -4.25 76.92
CA GLU A 3 -49.18 -4.76 75.56
C GLU A 3 -48.59 -6.19 75.53
N THR A 4 -48.63 -6.88 74.37
CA THR A 4 -47.44 -7.06 73.47
C THR A 4 -47.61 -8.25 72.49
N THR A 5 -47.24 -8.03 71.21
CA THR A 5 -47.25 -8.97 70.06
C THR A 5 -46.02 -9.92 70.03
N PRO A 6 -45.99 -11.01 69.23
CA PRO A 6 -45.27 -10.96 67.93
C PRO A 6 -45.84 -11.86 66.77
N PRO A 7 -45.32 -11.78 65.51
CA PRO A 7 -45.84 -12.44 64.27
C PRO A 7 -44.76 -13.40 63.62
N PRO A 8 -44.61 -13.65 62.27
CA PRO A 8 -45.46 -13.56 61.05
C PRO A 8 -45.41 -14.82 60.10
N GLY A 9 -46.11 -14.83 58.93
CA GLY A 9 -45.80 -15.74 57.78
C GLY A 9 -46.95 -16.05 56.78
N SER A 10 -46.65 -16.22 55.48
CA SER A 10 -47.61 -16.25 54.34
C SER A 10 -47.48 -17.53 53.46
N ALA A 11 -48.17 -17.81 52.33
CA ALA A 11 -49.01 -17.03 51.37
C ALA A 11 -49.87 -17.95 50.43
N SER A 12 -50.56 -17.34 49.43
CA SER A 12 -51.03 -17.88 48.12
C SER A 12 -52.52 -18.26 47.91
N SER A 13 -53.14 -17.65 46.88
CA SER A 13 -54.47 -17.96 46.31
C SER A 13 -54.52 -17.60 44.82
N GLY A 14 -55.32 -18.31 44.01
CA GLY A 14 -55.62 -17.98 42.61
C GLY A 14 -57.03 -18.46 42.19
N PRO A 15 -57.71 -17.81 41.21
CA PRO A 15 -58.98 -18.31 40.65
C PRO A 15 -59.03 -18.22 39.07
N PRO A 16 -60.17 -18.29 38.33
CA PRO A 16 -60.46 -19.44 37.46
C PRO A 16 -60.93 -19.12 36.00
N ASP A 17 -61.32 -20.18 35.26
CA ASP A 17 -61.99 -20.24 33.92
C ASP A 17 -63.52 -19.94 34.03
N PRO A 18 -64.42 -19.88 32.98
CA PRO A 18 -64.26 -20.16 31.53
C PRO A 18 -65.06 -19.28 30.50
N ALA A 19 -65.04 -19.72 29.22
CA ALA A 19 -66.07 -19.58 28.14
C ALA A 19 -65.96 -18.48 27.04
N ALA A 20 -66.49 -18.83 25.85
CA ALA A 20 -66.61 -18.05 24.60
C ALA A 20 -68.04 -18.27 24.01
N PRO A 21 -68.45 -17.78 22.80
CA PRO A 21 -67.85 -16.80 21.87
C PRO A 21 -68.82 -15.67 21.44
N HIS A 22 -68.33 -14.56 20.86
CA HIS A 22 -69.15 -13.64 20.06
C HIS A 22 -68.35 -12.87 18.99
N ALA A 23 -68.91 -12.79 17.78
CA ALA A 23 -68.70 -11.73 16.80
C ALA A 23 -70.08 -11.06 16.59
N PRO A 24 -70.19 -9.75 16.28
CA PRO A 24 -69.88 -9.28 14.92
C PRO A 24 -69.33 -7.83 14.84
N GLU A 25 -69.31 -7.34 13.60
CA GLU A 25 -69.37 -5.92 13.19
C GLU A 25 -68.08 -5.08 13.13
N ALA A 26 -67.87 -4.47 11.97
CA ALA A 26 -66.96 -3.36 11.73
C ALA A 26 -67.78 -2.12 11.39
N PRO A 27 -67.32 -0.92 11.77
CA PRO A 27 -67.21 0.10 10.71
C PRO A 27 -66.01 1.06 10.81
N ALA A 28 -65.67 1.60 9.63
CA ALA A 28 -65.08 2.93 9.37
C ALA A 28 -63.67 3.28 9.88
N ASP A 29 -62.75 3.38 8.91
CA ASP A 29 -61.58 4.28 8.88
C ASP A 29 -62.00 5.75 9.14
N PRO A 30 -61.17 6.54 9.85
CA PRO A 30 -60.40 7.56 9.12
C PRO A 30 -59.01 7.86 9.71
N GLY A 31 -57.96 7.90 8.88
CA GLY A 31 -56.80 8.75 9.21
C GLY A 31 -55.45 8.47 8.56
N THR A 32 -55.32 8.77 7.28
CA THR A 32 -54.15 9.41 6.65
C THR A 32 -52.78 9.32 7.35
N SER A 33 -51.87 8.50 6.81
CA SER A 33 -50.43 8.81 6.89
C SER A 33 -49.75 8.59 5.54
N ARG A 34 -48.92 9.55 5.14
CA ARG A 34 -48.31 9.63 3.80
C ARG A 34 -47.21 8.58 3.64
N ALA A 35 -47.38 7.66 2.70
CA ALA A 35 -46.27 6.88 2.16
C ALA A 35 -45.43 7.76 1.22
N THR A 36 -44.17 8.01 1.57
CA THR A 36 -43.21 8.69 0.70
C THR A 36 -42.79 7.72 -0.41
N GLY A 37 -43.41 7.83 -1.58
CA GLY A 37 -43.10 6.97 -2.72
C GLY A 37 -41.69 7.22 -3.27
N LEU A 38 -40.91 6.14 -3.36
CA LEU A 38 -39.69 6.10 -4.16
C LEU A 38 -40.08 6.12 -5.66
N PRO A 39 -39.40 6.87 -6.55
CA PRO A 39 -39.71 6.82 -7.98
C PRO A 39 -39.42 5.42 -8.55
N PRO A 40 -40.22 4.95 -9.54
CA PRO A 40 -39.96 3.67 -10.19
C PRO A 40 -38.62 3.70 -10.94
N ALA A 41 -37.96 2.55 -11.01
CA ALA A 41 -36.71 2.40 -11.74
C ALA A 41 -36.91 2.70 -13.25
N PRO A 42 -35.90 3.27 -13.93
CA PRO A 42 -35.96 3.45 -15.38
C PRO A 42 -36.09 2.09 -16.08
N ALA A 43 -36.81 2.08 -17.21
CA ALA A 43 -36.92 0.90 -18.05
C ALA A 43 -35.54 0.49 -18.60
N PRO A 44 -35.26 -0.81 -18.78
CA PRO A 44 -34.01 -1.26 -19.38
C PRO A 44 -33.89 -0.77 -20.83
N ASP A 45 -32.67 -0.42 -21.24
CA ASP A 45 -32.36 -0.09 -22.62
C ASP A 45 -32.70 -1.26 -23.56
N PRO A 46 -33.12 -0.99 -24.82
CA PRO A 46 -33.35 -2.03 -25.81
C PRO A 46 -32.05 -2.82 -26.07
N ALA A 47 -32.19 -4.13 -26.26
CA ALA A 47 -31.05 -4.99 -26.55
C ALA A 47 -30.33 -4.54 -27.84
N PRO A 48 -28.99 -4.57 -27.89
CA PRO A 48 -28.24 -4.28 -29.10
C PRO A 48 -28.55 -5.32 -30.19
N ASP A 49 -28.59 -4.88 -31.45
CA ASP A 49 -28.79 -5.76 -32.60
C ASP A 49 -27.74 -6.90 -32.63
N PRO A 50 -28.12 -8.11 -33.06
CA PRO A 50 -27.17 -9.20 -33.24
C PRO A 50 -26.12 -8.81 -34.28
N ALA A 51 -24.84 -9.05 -33.96
CA ALA A 51 -23.75 -8.84 -34.90
C ALA A 51 -23.94 -9.72 -36.16
N PRO A 52 -23.58 -9.23 -37.35
CA PRO A 52 -23.71 -10.00 -38.58
C PRO A 52 -22.82 -11.25 -38.56
N ASP A 53 -23.41 -12.41 -38.87
CA ASP A 53 -22.67 -13.67 -39.04
C ASP A 53 -21.58 -13.51 -40.12
N GLY A 54 -20.34 -13.90 -39.78
CA GLY A 54 -19.22 -13.95 -40.73
C GLY A 54 -18.00 -13.08 -40.40
N ALA A 55 -17.94 -12.44 -39.22
CA ALA A 55 -16.71 -11.79 -38.79
C ALA A 55 -15.56 -12.82 -38.63
N PRO A 56 -14.39 -12.64 -39.29
CA PRO A 56 -13.25 -13.54 -39.11
C PRO A 56 -12.69 -13.43 -37.69
N PRO A 57 -12.03 -14.49 -37.17
CA PRO A 57 -11.40 -14.43 -35.86
C PRO A 57 -10.35 -13.30 -35.81
N PRO A 58 -10.20 -12.61 -34.66
CA PRO A 58 -9.18 -11.57 -34.53
C PRO A 58 -7.80 -12.18 -34.81
N ALA A 59 -7.03 -11.51 -35.67
CA ALA A 59 -5.69 -11.95 -36.02
C ALA A 59 -4.83 -12.06 -34.75
N ALA A 60 -4.05 -13.14 -34.64
CA ALA A 60 -3.06 -13.26 -33.59
C ALA A 60 -2.13 -12.04 -33.63
N TYR A 61 -1.96 -11.37 -32.50
CA TYR A 61 -1.03 -10.24 -32.40
C TYR A 61 0.36 -10.72 -32.86
N PRO A 62 1.04 -10.00 -33.77
CA PRO A 62 2.40 -10.33 -34.13
C PRO A 62 3.26 -10.29 -32.86
N ALA A 63 4.23 -11.20 -32.77
CA ALA A 63 5.21 -11.17 -31.70
C ALA A 63 5.86 -9.78 -31.69
N ALA A 64 5.74 -9.07 -30.56
CA ALA A 64 6.32 -7.74 -30.43
C ALA A 64 7.84 -7.84 -30.64
N GLU A 65 8.38 -7.00 -31.52
CA GLU A 65 9.84 -6.85 -31.62
C GLU A 65 10.41 -6.49 -30.24
N PRO A 66 11.62 -6.98 -29.90
CA PRO A 66 12.22 -6.68 -28.61
C PRO A 66 12.41 -5.16 -28.50
N ALA A 67 11.62 -4.54 -27.61
CA ALA A 67 11.69 -3.11 -27.36
C ALA A 67 13.13 -2.74 -26.97
N PRO A 68 13.69 -1.63 -27.51
CA PRO A 68 15.01 -1.18 -27.10
C PRO A 68 15.02 -0.96 -25.59
N ALA A 69 16.09 -1.41 -24.93
CA ALA A 69 16.20 -1.36 -23.47
C ALA A 69 15.84 0.03 -22.95
N ALA A 70 14.81 0.09 -22.10
CA ALA A 70 14.33 1.36 -21.56
C ALA A 70 15.50 2.11 -20.91
N PRO A 71 15.76 3.38 -21.28
CA PRO A 71 16.85 4.13 -20.69
C PRO A 71 16.64 4.19 -19.18
N GLY A 72 17.69 3.83 -18.43
CA GLY A 72 17.65 3.88 -16.97
C GLY A 72 17.24 5.29 -16.50
N PRO A 73 16.57 5.40 -15.34
CA PRO A 73 16.03 6.67 -14.86
C PRO A 73 17.15 7.72 -14.86
N ALA A 74 16.92 8.83 -15.57
CA ALA A 74 17.90 9.90 -15.69
C ALA A 74 18.35 10.35 -14.29
N PRO A 75 19.65 10.61 -14.08
CA PRO A 75 20.13 11.14 -12.81
C PRO A 75 19.35 12.43 -12.50
N ALA A 76 18.94 12.59 -11.24
CA ALA A 76 18.21 13.78 -10.81
C ALA A 76 18.98 15.04 -11.24
N PRO A 77 18.30 16.06 -11.80
CA PRO A 77 18.99 17.27 -12.25
C PRO A 77 19.76 17.87 -11.07
N ALA A 78 21.03 18.21 -11.30
CA ALA A 78 21.82 18.91 -10.32
C ALA A 78 21.08 20.18 -9.86
N PRO A 79 21.14 20.54 -8.57
CA PRO A 79 20.47 21.74 -8.08
C PRO A 79 20.94 22.94 -8.90
N ALA A 80 19.99 23.76 -9.37
CA ALA A 80 20.30 24.94 -10.15
C ALA A 80 21.31 25.83 -9.41
N PRO A 81 22.31 26.40 -10.11
CA PRO A 81 23.26 27.31 -9.47
C PRO A 81 22.48 28.45 -8.83
N ALA A 82 22.77 28.74 -7.57
CA ALA A 82 22.20 29.89 -6.87
C ALA A 82 22.48 31.16 -7.68
N PRO A 83 21.55 32.13 -7.72
CA PRO A 83 21.76 33.36 -8.47
C PRO A 83 23.05 34.05 -8.00
N HIS A 84 23.93 34.40 -8.94
CA HIS A 84 25.16 35.11 -8.63
C HIS A 84 24.80 36.45 -7.97
N ALA A 85 25.08 36.55 -6.66
CA ALA A 85 25.11 37.83 -5.98
C ALA A 85 26.24 38.67 -6.59
N THR A 86 25.89 39.82 -7.15
CA THR A 86 26.87 40.82 -7.60
C THR A 86 27.82 41.14 -6.44
N PRO A 87 29.14 41.02 -6.60
CA PRO A 87 30.07 41.39 -5.54
C PRO A 87 29.96 42.89 -5.27
N ALA A 88 29.71 43.25 -4.02
CA ALA A 88 29.85 44.62 -3.55
C ALA A 88 31.31 45.08 -3.76
N PRO A 89 31.57 46.37 -4.06
CA PRO A 89 32.93 46.86 -4.22
C PRO A 89 33.73 46.64 -2.93
N ALA A 90 34.94 46.10 -3.08
CA ALA A 90 35.80 45.77 -1.94
C ALA A 90 36.15 47.04 -1.13
N PRO A 91 36.19 46.98 0.21
CA PRO A 91 36.70 48.06 1.02
C PRO A 91 38.20 48.25 0.73
N THR A 92 38.61 49.51 0.56
CA THR A 92 40.02 49.90 0.35
C THR A 92 40.88 49.36 1.50
N PRO A 93 42.02 48.68 1.22
CA PRO A 93 42.88 48.18 2.28
C PRO A 93 43.47 49.33 3.08
N THR A 94 43.18 49.39 4.38
CA THR A 94 43.93 50.20 5.33
C THR A 94 45.38 49.67 5.35
N PRO A 95 46.41 50.53 5.27
CA PRO A 95 47.78 50.07 5.40
C PRO A 95 47.98 49.41 6.78
N PRO A 96 48.76 48.32 6.88
CA PRO A 96 49.04 47.71 8.17
C PRO A 96 49.77 48.71 9.08
N PRO A 97 49.57 48.66 10.41
CA PRO A 97 50.44 49.39 11.33
C PRO A 97 51.89 48.95 11.10
N ALA A 98 52.83 49.89 11.29
CA ALA A 98 54.24 49.63 11.09
C ALA A 98 54.67 48.39 11.92
N ALA A 99 55.40 47.48 11.28
CA ALA A 99 55.90 46.29 11.93
C ALA A 99 56.88 46.69 13.05
N ASP A 100 56.61 46.21 14.26
CA ASP A 100 57.55 46.27 15.37
C ASP A 100 58.71 45.29 15.07
N PRO A 101 59.96 45.76 14.90
CA PRO A 101 61.06 44.91 14.43
C PRO A 101 61.50 43.85 15.44
N ASP A 102 61.07 43.93 16.70
CA ASP A 102 61.54 43.07 17.79
C ASP A 102 60.58 41.91 18.14
N ALA A 103 59.60 41.61 17.29
CA ALA A 103 58.66 40.50 17.48
C ALA A 103 59.27 39.10 17.19
N GLU A 104 60.28 38.70 17.97
CA GLU A 104 60.81 37.32 17.94
C GLU A 104 59.71 36.29 18.28
N GLY A 105 59.39 35.43 17.31
CA GLY A 105 58.43 34.35 17.50
C GLY A 105 58.94 33.32 18.51
N ALA A 106 58.26 33.19 19.65
CA ALA A 106 58.62 32.24 20.70
C ALA A 106 58.75 30.81 20.14
N PRO A 107 59.91 30.15 20.27
CA PRO A 107 60.14 28.85 19.64
C PRO A 107 59.23 27.78 20.25
N VAL A 108 58.45 27.10 19.40
CA VAL A 108 57.60 25.98 19.84
C VAL A 108 58.50 24.87 20.39
N GLY A 109 58.53 24.76 21.72
CA GLY A 109 59.42 23.84 22.41
C GLY A 109 59.24 22.39 21.94
N ARG A 110 60.36 21.68 21.76
CA ARG A 110 60.39 20.26 21.32
C ARG A 110 59.44 19.34 22.11
N ARG A 111 59.17 19.65 23.38
CA ARG A 111 58.19 18.94 24.23
C ARG A 111 56.77 19.02 23.69
N THR A 112 56.33 20.17 23.17
CA THR A 112 54.99 20.36 22.59
C THR A 112 54.81 19.54 21.32
N VAL A 113 55.81 19.56 20.43
CA VAL A 113 55.81 18.75 19.19
C VAL A 113 55.77 17.24 19.52
N LEU A 114 56.60 16.79 20.46
CA LEU A 114 56.61 15.39 20.90
C LEU A 114 55.31 14.99 21.62
N ALA A 115 54.67 15.87 22.37
CA ALA A 115 53.39 15.60 23.01
C ALA A 115 52.27 15.39 21.97
N VAL A 116 52.18 16.25 20.94
CA VAL A 116 51.21 16.10 19.85
C VAL A 116 51.42 14.80 19.07
N LEU A 117 52.68 14.47 18.73
CA LEU A 117 53.02 13.21 18.05
C LEU A 117 52.70 11.98 18.92
N GLY A 118 52.98 12.04 20.23
CA GLY A 118 52.65 10.98 21.17
C GLY A 118 51.14 10.73 21.30
N LEU A 119 50.34 11.80 21.35
CA LEU A 119 48.88 11.72 21.37
C LEU A 119 48.31 11.11 20.08
N GLY A 120 48.87 11.50 18.91
CA GLY A 120 48.51 10.92 17.62
C GLY A 120 48.80 9.42 17.56
N ALA A 121 50.00 9.00 17.97
CA ALA A 121 50.40 7.59 18.00
C ALA A 121 49.53 6.76 18.98
N ALA A 122 49.22 7.31 20.17
CA ALA A 122 48.34 6.67 21.13
C ALA A 122 46.90 6.51 20.59
N GLY A 123 46.38 7.53 19.89
CA GLY A 123 45.06 7.46 19.24
C GLY A 123 44.98 6.36 18.18
N VAL A 124 46.01 6.24 17.32
CA VAL A 124 46.09 5.16 16.32
C VAL A 124 46.19 3.78 16.97
N ALA A 125 46.98 3.63 18.05
CA ALA A 125 47.10 2.37 18.79
C ALA A 125 45.80 1.98 19.53
N ALA A 126 45.00 2.95 19.99
CA ALA A 126 43.72 2.72 20.66
C ALA A 126 42.55 2.45 19.69
N ALA A 127 42.65 2.88 18.43
CA ALA A 127 41.57 2.75 17.45
C ALA A 127 41.01 1.31 17.30
N PRO A 128 41.81 0.23 17.24
CA PRO A 128 41.28 -1.13 17.12
C PRO A 128 40.53 -1.63 18.36
N TRP A 129 40.75 -1.01 19.53
CA TRP A 129 39.96 -1.28 20.74
C TRP A 129 38.67 -0.47 20.75
N LEU A 130 38.73 0.80 20.35
CA LEU A 130 37.57 1.68 20.26
C LEU A 130 36.56 1.19 19.21
N GLN A 131 37.04 0.74 18.04
CA GLN A 131 36.20 0.16 16.97
C GLN A 131 35.48 -1.10 17.45
N ARG A 132 36.18 -2.06 18.08
CA ARG A 132 35.54 -3.27 18.62
C ARG A 132 34.53 -2.99 19.75
N GLY A 133 34.79 -1.97 20.57
CA GLY A 133 33.82 -1.50 21.57
C GLY A 133 32.56 -0.93 20.94
N LEU A 134 32.73 -0.11 19.90
CA LEU A 134 31.62 0.49 19.15
C LEU A 134 30.83 -0.56 18.35
N GLU A 135 31.49 -1.53 17.71
CA GLU A 135 30.87 -2.64 17.00
C GLU A 135 30.08 -3.56 17.94
N GLY A 136 30.62 -3.88 19.12
CA GLY A 136 29.89 -4.64 20.15
C GLY A 136 28.65 -3.91 20.66
N PHE A 137 28.74 -2.59 20.86
CA PHE A 137 27.60 -1.76 21.24
C PHE A 137 26.55 -1.67 20.12
N LEU A 138 26.95 -1.35 18.89
CA LEU A 138 26.05 -1.28 17.73
C LEU A 138 25.41 -2.62 17.40
N GLY A 139 26.12 -3.74 17.55
CA GLY A 139 25.55 -5.08 17.41
C GLY A 139 24.46 -5.37 18.45
N SER A 140 24.65 -4.91 19.70
CA SER A 140 23.62 -5.06 20.74
C SER A 140 22.37 -4.20 20.49
N VAL A 141 22.52 -3.03 19.86
CA VAL A 141 21.41 -2.13 19.50
C VAL A 141 20.69 -2.59 18.22
N ALA A 142 21.43 -3.11 17.23
CA ALA A 142 20.84 -3.65 15.99
C ALA A 142 19.98 -4.90 16.23
N GLY A 143 20.27 -5.68 17.29
CA GLY A 143 19.48 -6.83 17.70
C GLY A 143 18.17 -6.49 18.44
N SER A 144 17.87 -5.20 18.67
CA SER A 144 16.65 -4.76 19.36
C SER A 144 16.26 -3.34 18.94
N ASP A 145 15.40 -3.23 17.93
CA ASP A 145 14.81 -1.96 17.48
C ASP A 145 13.37 -1.79 18.03
N PRO A 146 13.19 -1.24 19.25
CA PRO A 146 11.86 -0.94 19.81
C PRO A 146 11.19 0.29 19.17
N THR A 147 11.87 1.03 18.28
CA THR A 147 11.34 2.27 17.66
C THR A 147 11.02 2.12 16.17
N LYS A 148 11.34 0.98 15.55
CA LYS A 148 11.06 0.62 14.14
C LYS A 148 11.67 1.60 13.12
N LEU A 149 12.67 2.38 13.51
CA LEU A 149 13.24 3.43 12.65
C LEU A 149 14.15 2.87 11.55
N THR A 150 14.72 1.67 11.75
CA THR A 150 15.49 0.97 10.69
C THR A 150 14.67 0.75 9.42
N GLY A 151 13.38 0.44 9.54
CA GLY A 151 12.47 0.25 8.40
C GLY A 151 12.20 1.50 7.54
N LEU A 152 12.59 2.69 8.01
CA LEU A 152 12.49 3.96 7.27
C LEU A 152 13.81 4.39 6.63
N LEU A 153 14.93 3.74 6.96
CA LEU A 153 16.23 4.02 6.38
C LEU A 153 16.41 3.25 5.05
N PRO A 154 17.01 3.87 4.01
CA PRO A 154 17.39 3.17 2.78
C PRO A 154 18.30 1.97 3.10
N GLY A 155 17.76 0.75 2.99
CA GLY A 155 18.47 -0.50 3.24
C GLY A 155 18.10 -1.24 4.54
N GLY A 156 17.51 -0.58 5.54
CA GLY A 156 17.23 -1.19 6.86
C GLY A 156 16.11 -2.24 6.90
N GLY A 157 15.53 -2.60 5.75
CA GLY A 157 14.54 -3.68 5.64
C GLY A 157 14.26 -4.13 4.20
N GLY A 158 15.17 -3.85 3.26
CA GLY A 158 15.10 -4.20 1.83
C GLY A 158 14.07 -3.42 0.99
N PHE A 159 12.89 -3.10 1.54
CA PHE A 159 11.82 -2.42 0.80
C PHE A 159 12.17 -0.98 0.46
N ARG A 160 12.17 -0.65 -0.83
CA ARG A 160 12.26 0.73 -1.32
C ARG A 160 10.88 1.33 -1.54
N TYR A 161 10.67 2.56 -1.09
CA TYR A 161 9.44 3.30 -1.34
C TYR A 161 9.46 3.93 -2.74
N TYR A 162 8.53 3.52 -3.59
CA TYR A 162 8.19 4.19 -4.84
C TYR A 162 6.73 4.65 -4.80
N SER A 163 6.47 5.83 -5.38
CA SER A 163 5.16 6.43 -5.63
C SER A 163 5.26 7.23 -6.93
N VAL A 164 4.21 7.20 -7.75
CA VAL A 164 4.10 8.05 -8.96
C VAL A 164 3.29 9.32 -8.70
N ALA A 165 2.52 9.35 -7.61
CA ALA A 165 1.80 10.52 -7.12
C ALA A 165 2.66 11.30 -6.11
N ALA A 166 2.61 12.63 -6.18
CA ALA A 166 3.34 13.54 -5.30
C ALA A 166 2.85 13.51 -3.84
N SER A 167 1.55 13.26 -3.64
CA SER A 167 0.93 13.01 -2.35
C SER A 167 -0.23 12.04 -2.53
N VAL A 168 -0.59 11.31 -1.46
CA VAL A 168 -1.70 10.35 -1.48
C VAL A 168 -2.56 10.57 -0.23
N PRO A 169 -3.89 10.68 -0.34
CA PRO A 169 -4.74 10.83 0.82
C PRO A 169 -4.69 9.56 1.69
N ARG A 170 -4.75 9.72 3.01
CA ARG A 170 -4.92 8.57 3.92
C ARG A 170 -6.39 8.19 3.98
N LYS A 171 -6.67 6.89 3.87
CA LYS A 171 -8.01 6.33 4.08
C LYS A 171 -8.07 5.51 5.37
N THR A 172 -9.09 5.74 6.18
CA THR A 172 -9.34 5.04 7.44
C THR A 172 -10.31 3.87 7.26
N ALA A 173 -10.54 3.07 8.31
CA ALA A 173 -11.56 2.02 8.28
C ALA A 173 -12.99 2.55 8.03
N ALA A 174 -13.26 3.83 8.33
CA ALA A 174 -14.57 4.45 8.17
C ALA A 174 -14.83 4.92 6.73
N ASP A 175 -13.83 5.52 6.07
CA ASP A 175 -13.93 6.12 4.73
C ASP A 175 -13.37 5.22 3.58
N TYR A 176 -12.65 4.14 3.91
CA TYR A 176 -12.13 3.23 2.89
C TYR A 176 -13.24 2.40 2.26
N ARG A 177 -13.25 2.36 0.93
CA ARG A 177 -14.09 1.54 0.07
C ARG A 177 -13.26 0.97 -1.08
N LEU A 178 -13.52 -0.28 -1.41
CA LEU A 178 -13.04 -0.96 -2.62
C LEU A 178 -14.25 -1.23 -3.51
N THR A 179 -14.30 -0.60 -4.68
CA THR A 179 -15.36 -0.88 -5.67
C THR A 179 -14.99 -2.08 -6.54
N VAL A 180 -15.96 -2.93 -6.86
CA VAL A 180 -15.81 -4.05 -7.79
C VAL A 180 -16.94 -4.00 -8.80
N GLY A 181 -16.62 -3.88 -10.09
CA GLY A 181 -17.61 -3.61 -11.14
C GLY A 181 -17.10 -3.96 -12.54
N GLY A 182 -17.68 -3.32 -13.57
CA GLY A 182 -17.44 -3.66 -14.97
C GLY A 182 -18.29 -4.84 -15.41
N LEU A 183 -17.68 -5.81 -16.09
CA LEU A 183 -18.33 -7.04 -16.57
C LEU A 183 -18.59 -8.05 -15.45
N VAL A 184 -19.51 -7.70 -14.55
CA VAL A 184 -19.96 -8.51 -13.41
C VAL A 184 -21.49 -8.52 -13.28
N GLU A 185 -22.05 -9.53 -12.65
CA GLU A 185 -23.51 -9.62 -12.41
C GLU A 185 -23.98 -8.82 -11.20
N ARG A 186 -23.14 -8.71 -10.16
CA ARG A 186 -23.45 -8.02 -8.91
C ARG A 186 -22.31 -7.06 -8.55
N PRO A 187 -22.28 -5.85 -9.13
CA PRO A 187 -21.35 -4.80 -8.71
C PRO A 187 -21.46 -4.57 -7.19
N ALA A 188 -20.31 -4.41 -6.52
CA ALA A 188 -20.23 -4.39 -5.07
C ALA A 188 -19.24 -3.34 -4.56
N GLU A 189 -19.46 -2.88 -3.33
CA GLU A 189 -18.53 -2.02 -2.60
C GLU A 189 -18.14 -2.70 -1.28
N PHE A 190 -16.85 -2.97 -1.09
CA PHE A 190 -16.33 -3.60 0.12
C PHE A 190 -15.73 -2.55 1.06
N THR A 191 -16.26 -2.49 2.29
CA THR A 191 -15.63 -1.75 3.39
C THR A 191 -14.40 -2.52 3.91
N LEU A 192 -13.50 -1.83 4.61
CA LEU A 192 -12.36 -2.50 5.26
C LEU A 192 -12.79 -3.58 6.28
N ARG A 193 -13.97 -3.42 6.90
CA ARG A 193 -14.58 -4.43 7.77
C ARG A 193 -15.05 -5.65 6.99
N ALA A 194 -15.67 -5.45 5.82
CA ALA A 194 -16.13 -6.54 4.96
C ALA A 194 -14.94 -7.37 4.43
N LEU A 195 -13.87 -6.72 3.94
CA LEU A 195 -12.67 -7.42 3.46
C LEU A 195 -12.00 -8.29 4.54
N ARG A 196 -12.01 -7.84 5.80
CA ARG A 196 -11.48 -8.60 6.95
C ARG A 196 -12.37 -9.78 7.37
N ALA A 197 -13.63 -9.79 6.98
CA ALA A 197 -14.59 -10.86 7.30
C ALA A 197 -14.62 -11.98 6.25
N LEU A 198 -14.02 -11.76 5.07
CA LEU A 198 -13.83 -12.77 4.04
C LEU A 198 -12.66 -13.73 4.41
N PRO A 199 -12.58 -14.92 3.78
CA PRO A 199 -11.46 -15.85 4.00
C PRO A 199 -10.10 -15.18 3.74
N GLN A 200 -9.22 -15.18 4.75
CA GLN A 200 -7.87 -14.66 4.64
C GLN A 200 -6.91 -15.76 4.16
N THR A 201 -5.98 -15.39 3.28
CA THR A 201 -4.89 -16.22 2.78
C THR A 201 -3.58 -15.51 3.08
N ARG A 202 -2.63 -16.22 3.69
CA ARG A 202 -1.27 -15.74 3.96
C ARG A 202 -0.28 -16.41 3.01
N LEU A 203 0.53 -15.61 2.33
CA LEU A 203 1.58 -16.07 1.42
C LEU A 203 2.91 -15.51 1.92
N VAL A 204 3.92 -16.36 2.09
CA VAL A 204 5.33 -15.96 2.24
C VAL A 204 5.97 -16.18 0.89
N ARG A 205 6.47 -15.11 0.28
CA ARG A 205 7.14 -15.15 -1.03
C ARG A 205 8.18 -14.05 -1.12
N ASP A 206 9.16 -14.23 -1.99
CA ASP A 206 10.06 -13.15 -2.37
C ASP A 206 9.29 -11.99 -3.04
N VAL A 207 9.75 -10.76 -2.82
CA VAL A 207 9.36 -9.60 -3.62
C VAL A 207 10.52 -9.18 -4.51
N GLN A 208 10.34 -9.28 -5.82
CA GLN A 208 11.29 -8.81 -6.82
C GLN A 208 10.80 -7.50 -7.46
N CYS A 209 11.63 -6.46 -7.44
CA CYS A 209 11.41 -5.27 -8.24
C CYS A 209 12.11 -5.36 -9.60
N VAL A 210 11.49 -4.79 -10.62
CA VAL A 210 12.05 -4.68 -11.98
C VAL A 210 13.36 -3.86 -12.02
N THR A 211 13.60 -3.00 -11.03
CA THR A 211 14.88 -2.27 -10.86
C THR A 211 15.96 -3.10 -10.14
N GLY A 212 15.76 -4.40 -9.97
CA GLY A 212 16.77 -5.38 -9.56
C GLY A 212 16.90 -5.66 -8.06
N TRP A 213 16.27 -4.87 -7.18
CA TRP A 213 16.26 -5.22 -5.75
C TRP A 213 15.23 -6.30 -5.44
N ARG A 214 15.63 -7.24 -4.57
CA ARG A 214 14.79 -8.28 -3.98
C ARG A 214 14.64 -8.08 -2.47
N VAL A 215 13.50 -8.50 -1.94
CA VAL A 215 13.31 -8.71 -0.50
C VAL A 215 12.80 -10.14 -0.29
N PRO A 216 13.60 -11.02 0.34
CA PRO A 216 13.20 -12.42 0.50
C PRO A 216 12.07 -12.58 1.52
N ASP A 217 11.42 -13.75 1.50
CA ASP A 217 10.55 -14.28 2.57
C ASP A 217 9.53 -13.27 3.12
N THR A 218 8.92 -12.45 2.26
CA THR A 218 8.02 -11.39 2.72
C THR A 218 6.60 -11.93 2.87
N PRO A 219 6.02 -11.95 4.09
CA PRO A 219 4.65 -12.39 4.27
C PRO A 219 3.67 -11.28 3.90
N PHE A 220 2.69 -11.64 3.08
CA PHE A 220 1.50 -10.86 2.77
C PHE A 220 0.25 -11.64 3.17
N GLU A 221 -0.78 -10.94 3.62
CA GLU A 221 -2.05 -11.56 4.00
C GLU A 221 -3.24 -10.69 3.55
N GLY A 222 -4.27 -11.35 3.03
CA GLY A 222 -5.51 -10.73 2.61
C GLY A 222 -6.45 -11.70 1.94
N VAL A 223 -7.43 -11.18 1.20
CA VAL A 223 -8.42 -11.99 0.48
C VAL A 223 -7.84 -12.40 -0.88
N ARG A 224 -8.02 -13.65 -1.32
CA ARG A 224 -7.66 -14.03 -2.69
C ARG A 224 -8.51 -13.24 -3.69
N LEU A 225 -7.92 -12.72 -4.75
CA LEU A 225 -8.67 -11.94 -5.74
C LEU A 225 -9.82 -12.76 -6.34
N SER A 226 -9.60 -14.06 -6.59
CA SER A 226 -10.63 -15.00 -7.06
C SER A 226 -11.92 -14.98 -6.22
N GLU A 227 -11.82 -14.91 -4.88
CA GLU A 227 -12.99 -14.90 -3.98
C GLU A 227 -13.87 -13.66 -4.20
N LEU A 228 -13.24 -12.50 -4.44
CA LEU A 228 -13.96 -11.27 -4.73
C LEU A 228 -14.63 -11.33 -6.12
N LEU A 229 -13.93 -11.91 -7.10
CA LEU A 229 -14.46 -12.12 -8.47
C LEU A 229 -15.66 -13.08 -8.47
N ASP A 230 -15.60 -14.15 -7.68
CA ASP A 230 -16.66 -15.15 -7.58
C ASP A 230 -17.88 -14.61 -6.80
N ALA A 231 -17.65 -13.80 -5.76
CA ALA A 231 -18.73 -13.12 -5.03
C ALA A 231 -19.58 -12.18 -5.92
N VAL A 232 -18.94 -11.39 -6.78
CA VAL A 232 -19.64 -10.47 -7.72
C VAL A 232 -20.21 -11.17 -8.95
N GLY A 233 -19.73 -12.38 -9.26
CA GLY A 233 -20.13 -13.13 -10.46
C GLY A 233 -19.53 -12.52 -11.72
N VAL A 234 -18.44 -13.11 -12.23
CA VAL A 234 -17.79 -12.67 -13.48
C VAL A 234 -18.66 -13.01 -14.69
N ARG A 235 -18.88 -12.04 -15.58
CA ARG A 235 -19.61 -12.28 -16.84
C ARG A 235 -18.75 -13.00 -17.89
N PRO A 236 -19.35 -13.79 -18.81
CA PRO A 236 -18.61 -14.55 -19.82
C PRO A 236 -17.74 -13.70 -20.76
N GLU A 237 -18.08 -12.43 -20.98
CA GLU A 237 -17.34 -11.53 -21.87
C GLU A 237 -16.10 -10.90 -21.23
N ALA A 238 -15.83 -11.18 -19.95
CA ALA A 238 -14.65 -10.64 -19.25
C ALA A 238 -13.41 -11.49 -19.53
N GLY A 239 -12.40 -10.90 -20.18
CA GLY A 239 -11.08 -11.50 -20.39
C GLY A 239 -9.98 -10.89 -19.53
N ALA A 240 -10.24 -9.77 -18.84
CA ALA A 240 -9.25 -9.04 -18.06
C ALA A 240 -9.84 -8.31 -16.84
N VAL A 241 -8.93 -7.85 -15.98
CA VAL A 241 -9.23 -7.05 -14.79
C VAL A 241 -8.34 -5.82 -14.80
N ARG A 242 -8.94 -4.64 -14.65
CA ARG A 242 -8.24 -3.36 -14.44
C ARG A 242 -8.38 -2.91 -12.99
N PHE A 243 -7.30 -2.40 -12.44
CA PHE A 243 -7.21 -1.89 -11.07
C PHE A 243 -7.00 -0.38 -11.08
N THR A 244 -7.60 0.33 -10.12
CA THR A 244 -7.37 1.76 -9.88
C THR A 244 -7.00 2.01 -8.44
N CYS A 245 -6.27 3.10 -8.21
CA CYS A 245 -5.77 3.48 -6.89
C CYS A 245 -6.36 4.82 -6.44
N PHE A 246 -6.49 5.05 -5.13
CA PHE A 246 -7.01 6.32 -4.59
C PHE A 246 -5.96 7.44 -4.53
N ASP A 247 -4.78 7.22 -5.11
CA ASP A 247 -3.85 8.31 -5.47
C ASP A 247 -4.33 9.09 -6.73
N GLY A 248 -5.29 8.55 -7.49
CA GLY A 248 -5.84 9.15 -8.69
C GLY A 248 -4.94 9.06 -9.93
N VAL A 249 -3.79 8.38 -9.84
CA VAL A 249 -2.76 8.34 -10.90
C VAL A 249 -2.43 6.91 -11.30
N TYR A 250 -2.29 5.99 -10.34
CA TYR A 250 -1.84 4.65 -10.62
C TYR A 250 -2.99 3.73 -11.07
N SER A 251 -2.76 3.03 -12.18
CA SER A 251 -3.63 1.95 -12.64
C SER A 251 -2.79 0.76 -13.09
N GLU A 252 -3.39 -0.41 -13.04
CA GLU A 252 -2.74 -1.69 -13.30
C GLU A 252 -3.74 -2.64 -13.97
N SER A 253 -3.28 -3.72 -14.59
CA SER A 253 -4.14 -4.74 -15.18
C SER A 253 -3.56 -6.14 -15.14
N LEU A 254 -4.44 -7.14 -15.21
CA LEU A 254 -4.14 -8.56 -15.34
C LEU A 254 -5.13 -9.19 -16.34
N THR A 255 -4.76 -10.29 -16.99
CA THR A 255 -5.76 -11.18 -17.64
C THR A 255 -6.67 -11.81 -16.56
N LEU A 256 -7.84 -12.28 -16.94
CA LEU A 256 -8.74 -12.96 -16.00
C LEU A 256 -8.07 -14.21 -15.40
N ASP A 257 -7.33 -14.98 -16.20
CA ASP A 257 -6.59 -16.15 -15.73
C ASP A 257 -5.51 -15.79 -14.72
N GLN A 258 -4.75 -14.72 -14.95
CA GLN A 258 -3.78 -14.19 -13.98
C GLN A 258 -4.47 -13.75 -12.69
N ALA A 259 -5.59 -13.02 -12.79
CA ALA A 259 -6.37 -12.53 -11.66
C ALA A 259 -7.03 -13.64 -10.83
N ARG A 260 -7.29 -14.82 -11.43
CA ARG A 260 -7.86 -16.00 -10.77
C ARG A 260 -6.84 -16.91 -10.09
N ARG A 261 -5.54 -16.64 -10.21
CA ARG A 261 -4.49 -17.44 -9.56
C ARG A 261 -4.58 -17.39 -8.03
N SER A 262 -4.20 -18.49 -7.38
CA SER A 262 -4.15 -18.60 -5.92
C SER A 262 -3.11 -17.72 -5.23
N ASP A 263 -2.15 -17.17 -5.99
CA ASP A 263 -1.06 -16.31 -5.52
C ASP A 263 -1.28 -14.81 -5.81
N VAL A 264 -2.53 -14.42 -6.08
CA VAL A 264 -2.97 -13.03 -6.25
C VAL A 264 -3.95 -12.63 -5.14
N LEU A 265 -3.58 -11.61 -4.38
CA LEU A 265 -4.27 -11.18 -3.17
C LEU A 265 -4.67 -9.70 -3.19
N VAL A 266 -5.83 -9.40 -2.62
CA VAL A 266 -6.19 -8.08 -2.11
C VAL A 266 -5.75 -8.03 -0.65
N CYS A 267 -4.51 -7.55 -0.45
CA CYS A 267 -3.80 -7.57 0.83
C CYS A 267 -4.27 -6.50 1.81
N LEU A 268 -4.30 -6.90 3.09
CA LEU A 268 -4.65 -6.09 4.26
C LEU A 268 -3.47 -5.97 5.24
N ARG A 269 -2.55 -6.96 5.23
CA ARG A 269 -1.35 -7.01 6.07
C ARG A 269 -0.10 -7.32 5.25
N MET A 270 1.05 -6.95 5.80
CA MET A 270 2.38 -7.22 5.29
C MET A 270 3.34 -7.31 6.49
N ARG A 271 4.28 -8.26 6.51
CA ARG A 271 5.19 -8.48 7.66
C ARG A 271 4.42 -8.67 8.98
N ASP A 272 3.32 -9.41 8.87
CA ASP A 272 2.40 -9.73 9.96
C ASP A 272 1.81 -8.51 10.70
N GLU A 273 1.86 -7.32 10.10
CA GLU A 273 1.27 -6.07 10.59
C GLU A 273 0.26 -5.49 9.57
N PRO A 274 -0.73 -4.68 10.01
CA PRO A 274 -1.60 -3.94 9.09
C PRO A 274 -0.77 -3.11 8.10
N LEU A 275 -1.17 -3.09 6.82
CA LEU A 275 -0.45 -2.34 5.79
C LEU A 275 -0.26 -0.87 6.18
N SER A 276 1.00 -0.45 6.32
CA SER A 276 1.34 0.95 6.47
C SER A 276 0.97 1.74 5.21
N HIS A 277 0.67 3.03 5.37
CA HIS A 277 0.37 3.88 4.22
C HIS A 277 1.50 3.88 3.18
N ALA A 278 2.77 3.82 3.60
CA ALA A 278 3.93 3.74 2.70
C ALA A 278 3.98 2.44 1.87
N HIS A 279 3.49 1.33 2.43
CA HIS A 279 3.38 0.04 1.73
C HIS A 279 2.07 -0.12 0.94
N GLY A 280 1.26 0.95 0.82
CA GLY A 280 0.02 0.97 0.06
C GLY A 280 -1.25 0.81 0.88
N GLY A 281 -1.19 0.92 2.21
CA GLY A 281 -2.33 0.75 3.10
C GLY A 281 -3.45 1.79 2.93
N PRO A 282 -4.71 1.44 3.26
CA PRO A 282 -5.09 0.27 4.06
C PRO A 282 -5.25 -1.05 3.27
N VAL A 283 -5.27 -1.00 1.94
CA VAL A 283 -5.43 -2.16 1.04
C VAL A 283 -4.58 -2.00 -0.20
N ARG A 284 -3.91 -3.08 -0.62
CA ARG A 284 -3.15 -3.12 -1.88
C ARG A 284 -3.46 -4.38 -2.68
N LEU A 285 -3.19 -4.35 -3.97
CA LEU A 285 -3.01 -5.56 -4.76
C LEU A 285 -1.62 -6.15 -4.48
N TYR A 286 -1.53 -7.48 -4.45
CA TYR A 286 -0.29 -8.24 -4.44
C TYR A 286 -0.37 -9.38 -5.44
N VAL A 287 0.62 -9.45 -6.32
CA VAL A 287 0.73 -10.41 -7.43
C VAL A 287 2.08 -11.09 -7.28
N ALA A 288 2.14 -12.20 -6.54
CA ALA A 288 3.42 -12.78 -6.12
C ALA A 288 4.38 -13.16 -7.27
N PRO A 289 3.95 -13.78 -8.39
CA PRO A 289 4.87 -14.29 -9.42
C PRO A 289 5.35 -13.24 -10.44
N MET A 290 4.98 -11.97 -10.26
CA MET A 290 5.26 -10.87 -11.18
C MET A 290 6.13 -9.79 -10.51
N TYR A 291 6.79 -8.97 -11.34
CA TYR A 291 7.53 -7.80 -10.84
C TYR A 291 6.61 -6.88 -10.05
N PHE A 292 7.12 -6.35 -8.94
CA PHE A 292 6.32 -5.70 -7.91
C PHE A 292 5.58 -4.41 -8.31
N TYR A 293 5.75 -3.93 -9.54
CA TYR A 293 4.89 -2.88 -10.09
C TYR A 293 3.44 -3.36 -10.27
N LYS A 294 3.24 -4.61 -10.74
CA LYS A 294 1.91 -5.26 -10.83
C LYS A 294 1.15 -5.33 -9.51
N SER A 295 1.84 -5.17 -8.38
CA SER A 295 1.26 -5.14 -7.04
C SER A 295 0.81 -3.73 -6.65
N ALA A 296 -0.23 -3.20 -7.30
CA ALA A 296 -0.73 -1.84 -7.12
C ALA A 296 -0.99 -1.45 -5.64
N LYS A 297 -0.50 -0.28 -5.23
CA LYS A 297 -0.70 0.31 -3.88
C LYS A 297 -2.03 1.06 -3.80
N TRP A 298 -2.57 1.27 -2.59
CA TRP A 298 -3.70 2.18 -2.37
C TRP A 298 -4.93 1.82 -3.22
N LEU A 299 -5.22 0.51 -3.30
CA LEU A 299 -6.24 -0.02 -4.20
C LEU A 299 -7.62 0.55 -3.87
N SER A 300 -8.32 1.07 -4.87
CA SER A 300 -9.63 1.72 -4.74
C SER A 300 -10.72 1.07 -5.58
N GLY A 301 -10.35 0.45 -6.71
CA GLY A 301 -11.31 -0.15 -7.63
C GLY A 301 -10.74 -1.35 -8.39
N ILE A 302 -11.64 -2.28 -8.72
CA ILE A 302 -11.44 -3.48 -9.53
C ILE A 302 -12.54 -3.46 -10.60
N SER A 303 -12.18 -3.42 -11.87
CA SER A 303 -13.13 -3.34 -12.99
C SER A 303 -12.84 -4.44 -13.99
N LEU A 304 -13.80 -5.32 -14.22
CA LEU A 304 -13.69 -6.38 -15.21
C LEU A 304 -13.92 -5.82 -16.61
N THR A 305 -13.00 -6.14 -17.52
CA THR A 305 -12.99 -5.66 -18.91
C THR A 305 -12.90 -6.84 -19.86
N ARG A 306 -13.33 -6.62 -21.11
CA ARG A 306 -13.18 -7.63 -22.17
C ARG A 306 -11.72 -7.92 -22.43
N ASP A 307 -10.96 -6.86 -22.70
CA ASP A 307 -9.55 -6.94 -23.09
C ASP A 307 -8.66 -6.34 -22.00
N VAL A 308 -7.39 -6.76 -21.98
CA VAL A 308 -6.36 -6.13 -21.14
C VAL A 308 -6.14 -4.70 -21.60
N ARG A 309 -6.17 -3.76 -20.65
CA ARG A 309 -5.81 -2.35 -20.89
C ARG A 309 -4.51 -2.06 -20.16
N PRO A 310 -3.44 -1.63 -20.84
CA PRO A 310 -2.17 -1.25 -20.21
C PRO A 310 -2.37 -0.41 -18.94
N GLY A 311 -1.60 -0.74 -17.89
CA GLY A 311 -1.49 0.03 -16.68
C GLY A 311 -0.45 1.16 -16.82
N TYR A 312 -0.13 1.79 -15.69
CA TYR A 312 0.74 2.97 -15.66
C TYR A 312 2.13 2.69 -16.24
N TRP A 313 2.74 1.53 -15.97
CA TRP A 313 4.09 1.24 -16.46
C TRP A 313 4.07 0.61 -17.85
N GLU A 314 3.04 -0.14 -18.17
CA GLU A 314 2.83 -0.75 -19.48
C GLU A 314 2.69 0.32 -20.58
N GLU A 315 1.94 1.40 -20.29
CA GLU A 315 1.90 2.62 -21.12
C GLU A 315 3.28 3.28 -21.33
N ARG A 316 4.27 2.93 -20.50
CA ARG A 316 5.63 3.48 -20.48
C ARG A 316 6.68 2.45 -20.93
N GLY A 317 6.25 1.39 -21.62
CA GLY A 317 7.11 0.39 -22.24
C GLY A 317 7.56 -0.75 -21.33
N TYR A 318 6.95 -0.91 -20.16
CA TYR A 318 7.14 -2.12 -19.34
C TYR A 318 6.26 -3.26 -19.87
N ASP A 319 6.70 -4.49 -19.62
CA ASP A 319 6.01 -5.72 -19.98
C ASP A 319 4.63 -5.81 -19.30
N ILE A 320 3.60 -6.19 -20.07
CA ILE A 320 2.21 -6.33 -19.60
C ILE A 320 2.06 -7.49 -18.62
N ASP A 321 2.74 -8.60 -18.90
CA ASP A 321 2.63 -9.86 -18.15
C ASP A 321 3.62 -9.90 -16.98
N ALA A 322 4.76 -9.22 -17.12
CA ALA A 322 5.68 -8.88 -16.03
C ALA A 322 6.18 -10.07 -15.18
N TRP A 323 6.21 -11.29 -15.72
CA TRP A 323 6.68 -12.48 -15.01
C TRP A 323 8.14 -12.33 -14.58
N VAL A 324 8.42 -12.59 -13.30
CA VAL A 324 9.80 -12.56 -12.79
C VAL A 324 10.66 -13.56 -13.57
N GLY A 325 11.78 -13.08 -14.11
CA GLY A 325 12.71 -13.87 -14.92
C GLY A 325 12.33 -14.13 -16.38
N ARG A 326 11.22 -13.56 -16.88
CA ARG A 326 10.79 -13.74 -18.29
C ARG A 326 10.30 -12.46 -18.97
N SER A 327 10.44 -11.32 -18.30
CA SER A 327 9.86 -10.04 -18.72
C SER A 327 10.86 -8.90 -18.53
N ASN A 328 10.67 -7.80 -19.28
CA ASN A 328 11.52 -6.60 -19.25
C ASN A 328 13.02 -6.86 -19.55
N GLY A 329 13.35 -7.92 -20.29
CA GLY A 329 14.73 -8.29 -20.62
C GLY A 329 15.56 -8.79 -19.42
N ARG A 330 14.90 -9.30 -18.37
CA ARG A 330 15.53 -9.75 -17.12
C ARG A 330 15.34 -11.24 -16.87
N ASP A 331 16.37 -11.86 -16.30
CA ASP A 331 16.52 -13.29 -15.98
C ASP A 331 16.51 -13.59 -14.47
N ASP A 332 15.91 -12.72 -13.65
CA ASP A 332 15.79 -12.92 -12.20
C ASP A 332 15.13 -14.27 -11.85
N THR A 333 15.66 -15.00 -10.87
CA THR A 333 15.05 -16.23 -10.36
C THR A 333 13.57 -16.01 -9.99
N PRO A 334 12.63 -16.92 -10.31
CA PRO A 334 11.24 -16.81 -9.87
C PRO A 334 11.11 -16.60 -8.35
N THR A 335 9.99 -16.04 -7.92
CA THR A 335 9.70 -15.81 -6.50
C THR A 335 9.31 -17.13 -5.82
N ALA A 336 10.24 -17.67 -5.04
CA ALA A 336 10.03 -18.82 -4.15
C ALA A 336 8.95 -18.53 -3.10
#